data_AF-A0A1V6PPG5-F1
#
_entry.id   AF-A0A1V6PPG5-F1
#
_cell.length_a   1.000
_cell.length_b   1.000
_cell.length_c   1.000
_cell.angle_alpha   90.00
_cell.angle_beta   90.00
_cell.angle_gamma   90.00
#
_symmetry.space_group_name_H-M   'P 1'
#
loop_
_entity.id
_entity.type
_entity.pdbx_description
1 polymer ?
#
loop_
_entity_poly.entity_id
_entity_poly.type
_entity_poly.pdbx_seq_one_letter_code
_entity_poly.pdbx_strand_id
1 'polypeptide(L)'
;MTSQQIGATHNRKSASEYDEDMRIAKSLGIDAFALNIGTDPYTKQQLELAYESAAQNLMKVFISFDFNWWQTDRTTEIGHTIARFAARPAQLMVDNKVFVSTFAGDGLDVAALRIAAGVPIFFAPNFHPAFGTDTTSVDGLFNWMAWPHNGGNKAPTRHSNISVADGDQVYINVLAGRAYVAPVSPWFFTHFGPEVPYSKNWIFPSDLLWYNRWHEILTMRPRFIEIVTWNDYGESHYTGPLHSPHTDDGASKPHDGWLEMAKPFIAAFKAGASSPDKYITSDRLIYWYRPALRNQNCDVTDTTLHPPGRLRQHTFNGNSSGPTPSPSPPNTILHRNHTVTRRTQYDLVVFVQMQRRCKPG
;
A
#
# COMPACT_ATOMS: atom_id res chain seq x y z
N MET A 1 32.38 -7.54 -2.39
CA MET A 1 30.95 -7.87 -2.34
C MET A 1 30.18 -6.58 -2.47
N THR A 2 29.64 -6.26 -3.65
CA THR A 2 28.71 -5.14 -3.81
C THR A 2 27.50 -5.41 -2.93
N SER A 3 27.22 -4.58 -1.93
CA SER A 3 25.98 -4.73 -1.17
C SER A 3 24.84 -4.62 -2.17
N GLN A 4 24.00 -5.66 -2.28
CA GLN A 4 22.81 -5.60 -3.11
C GLN A 4 21.98 -4.43 -2.59
N GLN A 5 21.92 -3.34 -3.37
CA GLN A 5 21.14 -2.16 -3.01
C GLN A 5 19.67 -2.60 -2.97
N ILE A 6 19.00 -2.31 -1.85
CA ILE A 6 17.58 -2.60 -1.65
C ILE A 6 16.80 -1.43 -2.28
N GLY A 7 15.51 -1.59 -2.63
CA GLY A 7 14.70 -0.52 -3.23
C GLY A 7 14.46 -0.69 -4.73
N ALA A 8 13.20 -0.54 -5.18
CA ALA A 8 12.86 -0.71 -6.60
C ALA A 8 13.32 0.46 -7.50
N THR A 9 13.76 1.58 -6.91
CA THR A 9 14.12 2.80 -7.66
C THR A 9 15.52 3.33 -7.35
N HIS A 10 16.37 2.58 -6.62
CA HIS A 10 17.71 3.08 -6.23
C HIS A 10 18.63 3.36 -7.43
N ASN A 11 18.31 2.81 -8.60
CA ASN A 11 19.06 2.95 -9.84
C ASN A 11 18.70 4.19 -10.67
N ARG A 12 17.71 4.98 -10.24
CA ARG A 12 17.34 6.20 -10.94
C ARG A 12 18.37 7.31 -10.73
N LYS A 13 18.78 7.97 -11.81
CA LYS A 13 19.87 8.94 -11.90
C LYS A 13 19.39 10.37 -12.13
N SER A 14 18.12 10.57 -12.49
CA SER A 14 17.56 11.90 -12.74
C SER A 14 16.08 11.97 -12.38
N ALA A 15 15.56 13.19 -12.22
CA ALA A 15 14.15 13.41 -11.92
C ALA A 15 13.25 12.90 -13.06
N SER A 16 13.68 13.06 -14.32
CA SER A 16 12.86 12.66 -15.47
C SER A 16 12.58 11.15 -15.56
N GLU A 17 13.39 10.31 -14.90
CA GLU A 17 13.14 8.87 -14.77
C GLU A 17 11.96 8.54 -13.84
N TYR A 18 11.37 9.54 -13.17
CA TYR A 18 10.10 9.46 -12.45
C TYR A 18 8.91 10.02 -13.23
N ASP A 19 9.12 10.75 -14.33
CA ASP A 19 8.06 11.55 -14.97
C ASP A 19 6.90 10.71 -15.51
N GLU A 20 7.21 9.55 -16.08
CA GLU A 20 6.17 8.65 -16.61
C GLU A 20 5.27 8.14 -15.47
N ASP A 21 5.86 7.76 -14.33
CA ASP A 21 5.08 7.34 -13.16
C ASP A 21 4.14 8.46 -12.71
N MET A 22 4.66 9.70 -12.62
CA MET A 22 3.88 10.88 -12.24
C MET A 22 2.74 11.16 -13.21
N ARG A 23 3.00 11.10 -14.52
CA ARG A 23 1.99 11.36 -15.56
C ARG A 23 0.90 10.29 -15.58
N ILE A 24 1.25 9.01 -15.47
CA ILE A 24 0.29 7.92 -15.48
C ILE A 24 -0.58 7.99 -14.23
N ALA A 25 0.02 8.07 -13.02
CA ALA A 25 -0.75 8.18 -11.78
C ALA A 25 -1.72 9.36 -11.81
N LYS A 26 -1.26 10.53 -12.26
CA LYS A 26 -2.11 11.71 -12.42
C LYS A 26 -3.28 11.47 -13.37
N SER A 27 -3.04 10.82 -14.51
CA SER A 27 -4.07 10.53 -15.52
C SER A 27 -5.19 9.60 -15.01
N LEU A 28 -4.90 8.85 -13.95
CA LEU A 28 -5.83 7.94 -13.27
C LEU A 28 -6.59 8.64 -12.13
N GLY A 29 -6.23 9.87 -11.80
CA GLY A 29 -6.84 10.65 -10.71
C GLY A 29 -6.17 10.46 -9.35
N ILE A 30 -5.01 9.80 -9.29
CA ILE A 30 -4.18 9.69 -8.09
C ILE A 30 -3.52 11.06 -7.82
N ASP A 31 -3.54 11.49 -6.56
CA ASP A 31 -3.13 12.83 -6.15
C ASP A 31 -1.67 12.90 -5.68
N ALA A 32 -1.16 11.82 -5.06
CA ALA A 32 0.19 11.78 -4.56
C ALA A 32 0.83 10.40 -4.54
N PHE A 33 2.17 10.36 -4.54
CA PHE A 33 2.92 9.17 -4.14
C PHE A 33 3.33 9.21 -2.67
N ALA A 34 3.09 8.10 -1.95
CA ALA A 34 3.72 7.85 -0.66
C ALA A 34 5.11 7.25 -0.92
N LEU A 35 6.17 8.03 -0.68
CA LEU A 35 7.56 7.61 -0.90
C LEU A 35 8.03 6.83 0.32
N ASN A 36 8.07 5.50 0.21
CA ASN A 36 8.51 4.65 1.31
C ASN A 36 10.05 4.66 1.41
N ILE A 37 10.59 5.06 2.58
CA ILE A 37 12.02 5.25 2.78
C ILE A 37 12.58 4.50 3.97
N GLY A 38 13.82 4.03 3.83
CA GLY A 38 14.67 3.59 4.94
C GLY A 38 15.87 4.50 5.13
N THR A 39 16.88 3.95 5.77
CA THR A 39 18.11 4.64 6.15
C THR A 39 19.25 4.45 5.14
N ASP A 40 18.92 4.03 3.91
CA ASP A 40 19.90 3.71 2.87
C ASP A 40 20.69 4.96 2.39
N PRO A 41 21.95 4.77 1.93
CA PRO A 41 22.78 5.87 1.42
C PRO A 41 22.17 6.63 0.24
N TYR A 42 21.34 5.99 -0.58
CA TYR A 42 20.72 6.61 -1.76
C TYR A 42 19.38 7.32 -1.43
N THR A 43 18.81 7.11 -0.23
CA THR A 43 17.46 7.63 0.14
C THR A 43 17.34 9.13 -0.12
N LYS A 44 18.33 9.92 0.33
CA LYS A 44 18.29 11.37 0.18
C LYS A 44 18.23 11.78 -1.29
N GLN A 45 19.07 11.18 -2.13
CA GLN A 45 19.12 11.48 -3.56
C GLN A 45 17.79 11.11 -4.23
N GLN A 46 17.25 9.91 -3.97
CA GLN A 46 16.00 9.47 -4.58
C GLN A 46 14.80 10.33 -4.15
N LEU A 47 14.75 10.78 -2.89
CA LEU A 47 13.77 11.76 -2.44
C LEU A 47 13.90 13.08 -3.20
N GLU A 48 15.12 13.62 -3.36
CA GLU A 48 15.33 14.87 -4.11
C GLU A 48 14.85 14.75 -5.55
N LEU A 49 15.18 13.65 -6.25
CA LEU A 49 14.73 13.39 -7.62
C LEU A 49 13.20 13.22 -7.73
N ALA A 50 12.59 12.47 -6.81
CA ALA A 50 11.14 12.24 -6.81
C ALA A 50 10.35 13.52 -6.52
N TYR A 51 10.78 14.36 -5.57
CA TYR A 51 10.14 15.65 -5.30
C TYR A 51 10.30 16.63 -6.46
N GLU A 52 11.45 16.62 -7.14
CA GLU A 52 11.67 17.44 -8.33
C GLU A 52 10.74 17.04 -9.47
N SER A 53 10.68 15.75 -9.81
CA SER A 53 9.78 15.23 -10.85
C SER A 53 8.31 15.49 -10.52
N ALA A 54 7.91 15.28 -9.26
CA ALA A 54 6.54 15.57 -8.83
C ALA A 54 6.18 17.05 -9.03
N ALA A 55 7.10 17.97 -8.76
CA ALA A 55 6.89 19.40 -9.01
C ALA A 55 6.74 19.70 -10.51
N GLN A 56 7.60 19.10 -11.35
CA GLN A 56 7.58 19.27 -12.81
C GLN A 56 6.30 18.71 -13.45
N ASN A 57 5.74 17.63 -12.90
CA ASN A 57 4.55 16.96 -13.43
C ASN A 57 3.25 17.36 -12.71
N LEU A 58 3.32 18.37 -11.84
CA LEU A 58 2.17 18.87 -11.07
C LEU A 58 1.46 17.73 -10.32
N MET A 59 2.28 16.90 -9.66
CA MET A 59 1.91 15.82 -8.76
C MET A 59 2.35 16.15 -7.33
N LYS A 60 1.77 15.48 -6.34
CA LYS A 60 2.23 15.58 -4.96
C LYS A 60 2.99 14.33 -4.54
N VAL A 61 3.81 14.48 -3.51
CA VAL A 61 4.50 13.38 -2.85
C VAL A 61 4.55 13.63 -1.34
N PHE A 62 4.68 12.57 -0.57
CA PHE A 62 4.99 12.66 0.86
C PHE A 62 5.84 11.49 1.30
N ILE A 63 6.46 11.60 2.48
CA ILE A 63 7.36 10.59 3.00
C ILE A 63 6.58 9.59 3.86
N SER A 64 6.81 8.30 3.61
CA SER A 64 6.43 7.18 4.47
C SER A 64 7.69 6.55 5.06
N PHE A 65 7.91 6.67 6.37
CA PHE A 65 9.11 6.08 7.01
C PHE A 65 8.90 4.59 7.31
N ASP A 66 9.83 3.74 6.87
CA ASP A 66 9.76 2.28 7.07
C ASP A 66 10.53 1.84 8.33
N PHE A 67 9.78 1.47 9.37
CA PHE A 67 10.34 1.05 10.66
C PHE A 67 10.92 -0.37 10.69
N ASN A 68 10.95 -1.08 9.55
CA ASN A 68 11.86 -2.22 9.42
C ASN A 68 13.34 -1.78 9.37
N TRP A 69 13.59 -0.48 9.16
CA TRP A 69 14.90 0.14 8.97
C TRP A 69 15.14 1.37 9.84
N TRP A 70 14.08 2.10 10.14
CA TRP A 70 14.07 3.16 11.16
C TRP A 70 13.84 2.58 12.55
N GLN A 71 14.26 3.32 13.58
CA GLN A 71 14.05 2.98 14.99
C GLN A 71 13.31 4.14 15.67
N THR A 72 12.51 3.83 16.70
CA THR A 72 11.71 4.84 17.42
C THR A 72 12.55 5.84 18.22
N ASP A 73 13.77 5.48 18.59
CA ASP A 73 14.74 6.38 19.25
C ASP A 73 15.35 7.43 18.30
N ARG A 74 15.16 7.31 16.98
CA ARG A 74 15.62 8.27 15.96
C ARG A 74 14.59 9.36 15.64
N THR A 75 13.63 9.59 16.54
CA THR A 75 12.53 10.56 16.38
C THR A 75 13.00 11.94 15.90
N THR A 76 14.07 12.48 16.48
CA THR A 76 14.61 13.80 16.10
C THR A 76 15.09 13.85 14.65
N GLU A 77 15.74 12.79 14.18
CA GLU A 77 16.22 12.71 12.80
C GLU A 77 15.07 12.59 11.80
N ILE A 78 14.04 11.81 12.15
CA ILE A 78 12.80 11.72 11.37
C ILE A 78 12.15 13.10 11.25
N GLY A 79 12.03 13.82 12.37
CA GLY A 79 11.51 15.19 12.41
C GLY A 79 12.29 16.15 11.51
N HIS A 80 13.62 16.19 11.61
CA HIS A 80 14.45 17.02 10.75
C HIS A 80 14.35 16.64 9.26
N THR A 81 14.12 15.36 8.94
CA THR A 81 13.89 14.90 7.58
C THR A 81 12.56 15.45 7.05
N ILE A 82 11.50 15.39 7.85
CA ILE A 82 10.20 16.01 7.50
C ILE A 82 10.39 17.50 7.24
N ALA A 83 11.07 18.23 8.13
CA ALA A 83 11.30 19.67 8.00
C ALA A 83 12.00 20.03 6.68
N ARG A 84 12.99 19.24 6.26
CA ARG A 84 13.74 19.45 5.02
C ARG A 84 12.85 19.37 3.77
N PHE A 85 11.91 18.43 3.74
CA PHE A 85 11.06 18.20 2.57
C PHE A 85 9.73 18.97 2.64
N ALA A 86 9.32 19.42 3.83
CA ALA A 86 8.13 20.24 4.04
C ALA A 86 8.06 21.48 3.14
N ALA A 87 9.20 22.12 2.88
CA ALA A 87 9.28 23.34 2.06
C ALA A 87 9.33 23.07 0.54
N ARG A 88 9.32 21.80 0.10
CA ARG A 88 9.39 21.48 -1.33
C ARG A 88 8.04 21.71 -2.01
N PRO A 89 7.98 22.27 -3.24
CA PRO A 89 6.72 22.61 -3.91
C PRO A 89 5.73 21.44 -4.11
N ALA A 90 6.27 20.22 -4.25
CA ALA A 90 5.50 19.00 -4.45
C ALA A 90 5.07 18.30 -3.16
N GLN A 91 5.43 18.83 -1.98
CA GLN A 91 4.98 18.27 -0.71
C GLN A 91 3.45 18.26 -0.66
N LEU A 92 2.88 17.09 -0.33
CA LEU A 92 1.45 16.98 -0.03
C LEU A 92 1.16 17.72 1.27
N MET A 93 0.19 18.64 1.19
CA MET A 93 -0.35 19.37 2.34
C MET A 93 -1.82 18.98 2.52
N VAL A 94 -2.21 18.67 3.75
CA VAL A 94 -3.57 18.35 4.16
C VAL A 94 -3.91 19.20 5.38
N ASP A 95 -5.04 19.90 5.37
CA ASP A 95 -5.43 20.80 6.46
C ASP A 95 -4.33 21.83 6.82
N ASN A 96 -3.63 22.34 5.80
CA ASN A 96 -2.46 23.23 5.92
C ASN A 96 -1.29 22.63 6.73
N LYS A 97 -1.22 21.30 6.83
CA LYS A 97 -0.15 20.56 7.50
C LYS A 97 0.59 19.65 6.52
N VAL A 98 1.86 19.41 6.76
CA VAL A 98 2.70 18.47 6.00
C VAL A 98 2.19 17.05 6.24
N PHE A 99 1.71 16.37 5.21
CA PHE A 99 1.27 14.99 5.35
C PHE A 99 2.48 14.06 5.46
N VAL A 100 2.46 13.15 6.44
CA VAL A 100 3.52 12.17 6.70
C VAL A 100 2.89 10.86 7.20
N SER A 101 3.41 9.73 6.74
CA SER A 101 3.01 8.40 7.22
C SER A 101 4.23 7.55 7.59
N THR A 102 3.97 6.32 8.01
CA THR A 102 4.98 5.31 8.31
C THR A 102 4.46 3.93 7.93
N PHE A 103 5.38 2.99 7.69
CA PHE A 103 5.10 1.56 7.80
C PHE A 103 5.58 1.09 9.18
N ALA A 104 4.66 0.59 10.01
CA ALA A 104 4.90 0.34 11.44
C ALA A 104 5.41 1.59 12.18
N GLY A 105 6.13 1.39 13.29
CA GLY A 105 6.68 2.47 14.11
C GLY A 105 5.91 2.72 15.40
N ASP A 106 5.09 1.76 15.82
CA ASP A 106 4.45 1.72 17.13
C ASP A 106 5.43 2.12 18.24
N GLY A 107 5.02 3.10 19.06
CA GLY A 107 5.86 3.62 20.15
C GLY A 107 6.78 4.78 19.78
N LEU A 108 6.72 5.32 18.55
CA LEU A 108 7.38 6.58 18.20
C LEU A 108 6.85 7.73 19.08
N ASP A 109 7.75 8.55 19.62
CA ASP A 109 7.36 9.75 20.39
C ASP A 109 6.85 10.85 19.44
N VAL A 110 5.54 10.88 19.23
CA VAL A 110 4.90 11.83 18.32
C VAL A 110 5.04 13.29 18.79
N ALA A 111 5.16 13.54 20.10
CA ALA A 111 5.35 14.89 20.61
C ALA A 111 6.76 15.40 20.27
N ALA A 112 7.79 14.59 20.53
CA ALA A 112 9.16 14.89 20.13
C ALA A 112 9.30 15.00 18.60
N LEU A 113 8.59 14.17 17.84
CA LEU A 113 8.54 14.23 16.37
C LEU A 113 8.07 15.61 15.90
N ARG A 114 6.95 16.09 16.43
CA ARG A 114 6.37 17.40 16.09
C ARG A 114 7.32 18.55 16.44
N ILE A 115 7.98 18.48 17.59
CA ILE A 115 8.98 19.47 18.02
C ILE A 115 10.16 19.48 17.04
N ALA A 116 10.72 18.32 16.73
CA ALA A 116 11.87 18.21 15.83
C ALA A 116 11.53 18.60 14.38
N ALA A 117 10.31 18.33 13.91
CA ALA A 117 9.86 18.76 12.59
C ALA A 117 9.75 20.29 12.50
N GLY A 118 9.39 20.98 13.59
CA GLY A 118 9.30 22.44 13.63
C GLY A 118 8.24 23.04 12.69
N VAL A 119 7.39 22.21 12.09
CA VAL A 119 6.31 22.58 11.17
C VAL A 119 5.04 21.79 11.52
N PRO A 120 3.84 22.31 11.22
CA PRO A 120 2.60 21.55 11.42
C PRO A 120 2.59 20.29 10.54
N ILE A 121 2.43 19.11 11.17
CA ILE A 121 2.32 17.82 10.48
C ILE A 121 0.93 17.22 10.62
N PHE A 122 0.42 16.62 9.54
CA PHE A 122 -0.69 15.69 9.55
C PHE A 122 -0.09 14.29 9.56
N PHE A 123 -0.05 13.68 10.74
CA PHE A 123 0.62 12.40 10.92
C PHE A 123 -0.39 11.25 10.91
N ALA A 124 -0.28 10.39 9.90
CA ALA A 124 -1.14 9.22 9.71
C ALA A 124 -0.29 7.93 9.57
N PRO A 125 0.30 7.44 10.66
CA PRO A 125 1.17 6.27 10.62
C PRO A 125 0.38 4.97 10.47
N ASN A 126 1.06 3.92 10.03
CA ASN A 126 0.62 2.54 10.23
C ASN A 126 1.03 2.05 11.62
N PHE A 127 0.44 2.63 12.66
CA PHE A 127 0.45 2.02 13.99
C PHE A 127 -0.62 0.95 14.04
N HIS A 128 -0.43 -0.05 14.90
CA HIS A 128 -1.28 -1.22 15.04
C HIS A 128 -2.08 -1.14 16.34
N PRO A 129 -3.32 -0.62 16.32
CA PRO A 129 -4.13 -0.47 17.54
C PRO A 129 -4.42 -1.81 18.23
N ALA A 130 -4.44 -2.91 17.46
CA ALA A 130 -4.61 -4.26 17.97
C ALA A 130 -3.53 -4.70 18.96
N PHE A 131 -2.36 -4.03 18.99
CA PHE A 131 -1.29 -4.29 19.95
C PHE A 131 -1.40 -3.43 21.23
N GLY A 132 -2.46 -2.63 21.35
CA GLY A 132 -2.62 -1.67 22.45
C GLY A 132 -1.80 -0.39 22.28
N THR A 133 -1.31 -0.11 21.07
CA THR A 133 -0.55 1.11 20.76
C THR A 133 -1.39 2.35 21.04
N ASP A 134 -0.82 3.33 21.75
CA ASP A 134 -1.45 4.63 21.95
C ASP A 134 -1.50 5.38 20.62
N THR A 135 -2.72 5.74 20.22
CA THR A 135 -2.99 6.46 18.98
C THR A 135 -3.55 7.86 19.25
N THR A 136 -3.58 8.34 20.49
CA THR A 136 -4.20 9.64 20.81
C THR A 136 -3.47 10.85 20.22
N SER A 137 -2.17 10.72 19.95
CA SER A 137 -1.28 11.78 19.48
C SER A 137 -1.21 11.97 17.95
N VAL A 138 -1.84 11.08 17.18
CA VAL A 138 -1.83 11.09 15.71
C VAL A 138 -3.07 11.78 15.11
N ASP A 139 -2.96 12.32 13.90
CA ASP A 139 -4.08 12.97 13.20
C ASP A 139 -4.98 11.95 12.46
N GLY A 140 -4.41 10.80 12.10
CA GLY A 140 -5.11 9.68 11.49
C GLY A 140 -4.32 8.39 11.60
N LEU A 141 -4.81 7.30 11.02
CA LEU A 141 -4.08 6.04 10.94
C LEU A 141 -4.22 5.44 9.54
N PHE A 142 -3.12 4.85 9.09
CA PHE A 142 -3.07 4.03 7.89
C PHE A 142 -3.17 2.55 8.24
N ASN A 143 -4.15 1.85 7.69
CA ASN A 143 -4.21 0.40 7.80
C ASN A 143 -3.45 -0.24 6.64
N TRP A 144 -2.40 -1.01 6.92
CA TRP A 144 -1.68 -1.79 5.90
C TRP A 144 -2.39 -3.06 5.45
N MET A 145 -3.31 -3.58 6.27
CA MET A 145 -3.96 -4.87 6.02
C MET A 145 -4.89 -4.76 4.80
N ALA A 146 -4.34 -4.98 3.61
CA ALA A 146 -5.05 -4.87 2.34
C ALA A 146 -5.56 -6.22 1.81
N TRP A 147 -5.25 -7.34 2.49
CA TRP A 147 -5.59 -8.69 2.03
C TRP A 147 -6.15 -9.55 3.17
N PRO A 148 -7.13 -10.43 2.89
CA PRO A 148 -7.66 -11.36 3.89
C PRO A 148 -6.61 -12.36 4.38
N HIS A 149 -6.53 -12.60 5.69
CA HIS A 149 -5.52 -13.47 6.28
C HIS A 149 -6.04 -14.26 7.49
N ASN A 150 -5.27 -15.23 7.99
CA ASN A 150 -5.67 -16.07 9.14
C ASN A 150 -5.24 -15.53 10.52
N GLY A 151 -4.87 -14.25 10.62
CA GLY A 151 -4.26 -13.67 11.84
C GLY A 151 -2.75 -13.85 11.98
N GLY A 152 -2.12 -14.72 11.19
CA GLY A 152 -0.67 -15.01 11.26
C GLY A 152 0.10 -14.66 9.99
N ASN A 153 -0.39 -13.64 9.25
CA ASN A 153 0.16 -13.22 7.96
C ASN A 153 0.26 -14.37 6.93
N LYS A 154 -0.79 -15.20 6.88
CA LYS A 154 -0.94 -16.33 5.96
C LYS A 154 -2.34 -16.34 5.36
N ALA A 155 -2.52 -17.10 4.28
CA ALA A 155 -3.81 -17.36 3.69
C ALA A 155 -4.86 -17.75 4.75
N PRO A 156 -6.11 -17.25 4.63
CA PRO A 156 -7.24 -17.68 5.44
C PRO A 156 -7.36 -19.21 5.50
N THR A 157 -7.84 -19.69 6.64
CA THR A 157 -8.14 -21.10 6.88
C THR A 157 -9.62 -21.25 7.21
N ARG A 158 -10.14 -22.48 7.25
CA ARG A 158 -11.52 -22.75 7.71
C ARG A 158 -11.81 -22.20 9.11
N HIS A 159 -10.79 -22.10 9.97
CA HIS A 159 -10.94 -21.71 11.38
C HIS A 159 -10.56 -20.26 11.66
N SER A 160 -9.93 -19.58 10.71
CA SER A 160 -9.49 -18.19 10.88
C SER A 160 -9.44 -17.49 9.55
N ASN A 161 -10.28 -16.46 9.40
CA ASN A 161 -10.37 -15.59 8.25
C ASN A 161 -10.71 -14.19 8.73
N ILE A 162 -9.72 -13.31 8.70
CA ILE A 162 -9.83 -11.89 8.98
C ILE A 162 -9.89 -11.20 7.62
N SER A 163 -11.02 -10.58 7.32
CA SER A 163 -11.21 -9.81 6.10
C SER A 163 -10.57 -8.43 6.20
N VAL A 164 -10.40 -7.75 5.06
CA VAL A 164 -9.96 -6.35 5.03
C VAL A 164 -10.92 -5.47 5.83
N ALA A 165 -12.23 -5.71 5.71
CA ALA A 165 -13.26 -4.97 6.45
C ALA A 165 -13.17 -5.17 7.98
N ASP A 166 -12.79 -6.37 8.45
CA ASP A 166 -12.53 -6.59 9.88
C ASP A 166 -11.35 -5.75 10.36
N GLY A 167 -10.30 -5.67 9.55
CA GLY A 167 -9.16 -4.78 9.76
C GLY A 167 -9.57 -3.31 9.79
N ASP A 168 -10.36 -2.85 8.81
CA ASP A 168 -10.88 -1.49 8.76
C ASP A 168 -11.61 -1.11 10.05
N GLN A 169 -12.46 -2.01 10.56
CA GLN A 169 -13.26 -1.74 11.76
C GLN A 169 -12.39 -1.53 13.01
N VAL A 170 -11.27 -2.24 13.13
CA VAL A 170 -10.30 -2.03 14.23
C VAL A 170 -9.78 -0.59 14.21
N TYR A 171 -9.37 -0.10 13.05
CA TYR A 171 -8.82 1.25 12.90
C TYR A 171 -9.90 2.33 13.06
N ILE A 172 -11.05 2.16 12.41
CA ILE A 172 -12.16 3.11 12.46
C ILE A 172 -12.66 3.31 13.90
N ASN A 173 -12.76 2.23 14.68
CA ASN A 173 -13.20 2.29 16.07
C ASN A 173 -12.27 3.15 16.93
N VAL A 174 -10.95 2.93 16.86
CA VAL A 174 -9.99 3.70 17.69
C VAL A 174 -9.79 5.13 17.21
N LEU A 175 -10.04 5.39 15.93
CA LEU A 175 -9.96 6.74 15.38
C LEU A 175 -11.10 7.62 15.87
N ALA A 176 -12.26 7.05 16.19
CA ALA A 176 -13.43 7.75 16.74
C ALA A 176 -13.78 9.04 15.96
N GLY A 177 -13.71 8.97 14.62
CA GLY A 177 -13.99 10.09 13.71
C GLY A 177 -12.76 10.84 13.18
N ARG A 178 -11.55 10.56 13.70
CA ARG A 178 -10.28 11.00 13.09
C ARG A 178 -10.04 10.30 11.75
N ALA A 179 -9.09 10.80 10.98
CA ALA A 179 -8.93 10.37 9.59
C ALA A 179 -8.44 8.92 9.48
N TYR A 180 -9.11 8.17 8.61
CA TYR A 180 -8.73 6.82 8.24
C TYR A 180 -8.14 6.81 6.82
N VAL A 181 -6.95 6.22 6.67
CA VAL A 181 -6.35 5.93 5.36
C VAL A 181 -6.62 4.46 5.05
N ALA A 182 -7.54 4.23 4.12
CA ALA A 182 -8.01 2.91 3.75
C ALA A 182 -7.05 2.26 2.73
N PRO A 183 -6.61 1.01 2.95
CA PRO A 183 -5.79 0.29 2.00
C PRO A 183 -6.64 -0.26 0.86
N VAL A 184 -6.06 -0.22 -0.35
CA VAL A 184 -6.59 -0.88 -1.53
C VAL A 184 -5.43 -1.56 -2.25
N SER A 185 -5.55 -2.86 -2.52
CA SER A 185 -4.50 -3.63 -3.17
C SER A 185 -5.05 -4.73 -4.05
N PRO A 186 -4.39 -5.10 -5.17
CA PRO A 186 -4.77 -6.26 -5.96
C PRO A 186 -4.41 -7.54 -5.20
N TRP A 187 -3.28 -8.19 -5.52
CA TRP A 187 -2.94 -9.50 -4.97
C TRP A 187 -1.64 -9.42 -4.21
N PHE A 188 -1.50 -10.21 -3.16
CA PHE A 188 -0.22 -10.40 -2.51
C PHE A 188 0.28 -11.80 -2.77
N PHE A 189 1.42 -11.90 -3.44
CA PHE A 189 2.11 -13.15 -3.69
C PHE A 189 3.62 -12.94 -3.67
N THR A 190 4.32 -13.78 -2.92
CA THR A 190 5.77 -13.81 -2.88
C THR A 190 6.25 -15.24 -2.72
N HIS A 191 7.32 -15.59 -3.43
CA HIS A 191 7.84 -16.96 -3.47
C HIS A 191 9.36 -16.92 -3.65
N PHE A 192 10.04 -16.72 -2.54
CA PHE A 192 11.49 -16.67 -2.41
C PHE A 192 11.96 -17.84 -1.53
N GLY A 193 12.72 -18.76 -2.12
CA GLY A 193 13.34 -19.89 -1.42
C GLY A 193 14.76 -19.56 -0.92
N PRO A 194 15.59 -20.59 -0.68
CA PRO A 194 16.98 -20.44 -0.21
C PRO A 194 17.94 -19.82 -1.24
N GLU A 195 17.50 -19.62 -2.48
CA GLU A 195 18.25 -18.93 -3.55
C GLU A 195 18.53 -17.45 -3.25
N VAL A 196 17.79 -16.86 -2.30
CA VAL A 196 18.04 -15.50 -1.80
C VAL A 196 18.25 -15.52 -0.29
N PRO A 197 18.98 -14.55 0.29
CA PRO A 197 19.23 -14.50 1.74
C PRO A 197 17.99 -14.15 2.59
N TYR A 198 16.79 -14.15 1.98
CA TYR A 198 15.51 -13.75 2.56
C TYR A 198 14.36 -14.61 2.07
N SER A 199 14.33 -15.86 2.52
CA SER A 199 13.22 -16.72 2.15
C SER A 199 11.89 -16.16 2.66
N LYS A 200 10.90 -16.08 1.76
CA LYS A 200 9.58 -15.52 2.00
C LYS A 200 8.58 -16.20 1.07
N ASN A 201 7.52 -16.78 1.63
CA ASN A 201 6.54 -17.53 0.85
C ASN A 201 5.12 -17.24 1.34
N TRP A 202 4.46 -16.25 0.75
CA TRP A 202 3.11 -15.82 1.14
C TRP A 202 2.18 -15.81 -0.08
N ILE A 203 0.94 -16.23 0.15
CA ILE A 203 -0.16 -16.12 -0.80
C ILE A 203 -1.41 -15.67 -0.04
N PHE A 204 -2.05 -14.62 -0.53
CA PHE A 204 -3.32 -14.15 0.03
C PHE A 204 -4.41 -14.25 -1.05
N PRO A 205 -5.54 -14.92 -0.77
CA PRO A 205 -6.64 -15.03 -1.73
C PRO A 205 -7.15 -13.65 -2.14
N SER A 206 -7.05 -13.34 -3.43
CA SER A 206 -7.25 -11.98 -3.94
C SER A 206 -8.00 -11.93 -5.28
N ASP A 207 -8.56 -13.06 -5.75
CA ASP A 207 -9.09 -13.20 -7.11
C ASP A 207 -10.17 -12.16 -7.46
N LEU A 208 -11.04 -11.78 -6.51
CA LEU A 208 -12.03 -10.70 -6.67
C LEU A 208 -11.79 -9.50 -5.76
N LEU A 209 -10.68 -9.50 -5.01
CA LEU A 209 -10.41 -8.52 -3.95
C LEU A 209 -10.34 -7.11 -4.51
N TRP A 210 -9.57 -6.90 -5.58
CA TRP A 210 -9.44 -5.59 -6.22
C TRP A 210 -10.80 -4.98 -6.58
N TYR A 211 -11.67 -5.76 -7.23
CA TYR A 211 -12.99 -5.32 -7.65
C TYR A 211 -13.93 -5.05 -6.47
N ASN A 212 -14.03 -6.00 -5.54
CA ASN A 212 -14.92 -5.87 -4.38
C ASN A 212 -14.49 -4.71 -3.47
N ARG A 213 -13.18 -4.57 -3.27
CA ARG A 213 -12.62 -3.53 -2.40
C ARG A 213 -12.96 -2.13 -2.89
N TRP A 214 -12.90 -1.88 -4.20
CA TRP A 214 -13.31 -0.56 -4.73
C TRP A 214 -14.79 -0.24 -4.46
N HIS A 215 -15.69 -1.22 -4.51
CA HIS A 215 -17.10 -1.02 -4.11
C HIS A 215 -17.26 -0.77 -2.60
N GLU A 216 -16.52 -1.49 -1.76
CA GLU A 216 -16.47 -1.24 -0.32
C GLU A 216 -16.01 0.18 -0.02
N ILE A 217 -14.99 0.67 -0.73
CA ILE A 217 -14.46 2.03 -0.60
C ILE A 217 -15.52 3.08 -0.95
N LEU A 218 -16.29 2.90 -2.02
CA LEU A 218 -17.37 3.82 -2.39
C LEU A 218 -18.52 3.83 -1.36
N THR A 219 -18.67 2.72 -0.61
CA THR A 219 -19.65 2.61 0.48
C THR A 219 -19.12 3.27 1.77
N MET A 220 -17.90 2.93 2.17
CA MET A 220 -17.23 3.41 3.38
C MET A 220 -16.90 4.90 3.32
N ARG A 221 -16.57 5.41 2.13
CA ARG A 221 -16.16 6.81 1.87
C ARG A 221 -15.09 7.31 2.85
N PRO A 222 -13.94 6.61 2.97
CA PRO A 222 -12.84 7.09 3.80
C PRO A 222 -12.36 8.44 3.28
N ARG A 223 -11.69 9.21 4.14
CA ARG A 223 -11.09 10.48 3.69
C ARG A 223 -9.92 10.24 2.73
N PHE A 224 -9.14 9.21 3.00
CA PHE A 224 -7.94 8.88 2.25
C PHE A 224 -7.97 7.42 1.80
N ILE A 225 -7.44 7.18 0.61
CA ILE A 225 -7.17 5.85 0.07
C ILE A 225 -5.67 5.77 -0.18
N GLU A 226 -5.03 4.67 0.21
CA GLU A 226 -3.68 4.34 -0.23
C GLU A 226 -3.71 3.05 -1.05
N ILE A 227 -3.32 3.16 -2.32
CA ILE A 227 -3.11 2.01 -3.20
C ILE A 227 -1.75 1.40 -2.84
N VAL A 228 -1.77 0.13 -2.42
CA VAL A 228 -0.61 -0.65 -2.00
C VAL A 228 -0.37 -1.71 -3.08
N THR A 229 0.55 -1.55 -4.03
CA THR A 229 1.54 -0.46 -4.20
C THR A 229 1.70 -0.06 -5.68
N TRP A 230 2.59 0.89 -5.97
CA TRP A 230 3.01 1.22 -7.34
C TRP A 230 4.03 0.24 -7.90
N ASN A 231 4.99 -0.23 -7.09
CA ASN A 231 6.21 -0.89 -7.59
C ASN A 231 6.84 -1.91 -6.63
N ASP A 232 6.08 -2.52 -5.72
CA ASP A 232 6.57 -3.65 -4.93
C ASP A 232 6.50 -4.96 -5.72
N TYR A 233 7.51 -5.18 -6.57
CA TYR A 233 7.55 -6.33 -7.48
C TYR A 233 7.67 -7.66 -6.73
N GLY A 234 8.53 -7.75 -5.71
CA GLY A 234 8.79 -9.00 -4.98
C GLY A 234 7.61 -9.56 -4.18
N GLU A 235 6.60 -8.72 -3.92
CA GLU A 235 5.34 -9.10 -3.24
C GLU A 235 4.13 -9.10 -4.19
N SER A 236 4.38 -8.85 -5.48
CA SER A 236 3.43 -8.92 -6.60
C SER A 236 2.18 -8.04 -6.48
N HIS A 237 2.08 -7.16 -5.48
CA HIS A 237 0.93 -6.28 -5.28
C HIS A 237 1.07 -4.90 -5.94
N TYR A 238 2.07 -4.72 -6.79
CA TYR A 238 2.25 -3.48 -7.53
C TYR A 238 1.21 -3.35 -8.65
N THR A 239 0.83 -2.10 -8.93
CA THR A 239 -0.13 -1.71 -9.95
C THR A 239 0.50 -0.86 -11.05
N GLY A 240 1.68 -0.29 -10.79
CA GLY A 240 2.40 0.55 -11.73
C GLY A 240 2.94 -0.23 -12.93
N PRO A 241 3.15 0.46 -14.06
CA PRO A 241 3.72 -0.13 -15.25
C PRO A 241 5.22 -0.43 -15.08
N LEU A 242 5.72 -1.36 -15.88
CA LEU A 242 7.12 -1.81 -15.83
C LEU A 242 8.07 -1.00 -16.74
N HIS A 243 7.62 0.12 -17.31
CA HIS A 243 8.40 0.89 -18.29
C HIS A 243 9.44 1.80 -17.65
N SER A 244 9.15 2.32 -16.46
CA SER A 244 10.06 3.22 -15.74
C SER A 244 11.30 2.45 -15.27
N PRO A 245 12.49 3.08 -15.24
CA PRO A 245 13.69 2.43 -14.72
C PRO A 245 13.46 1.92 -13.30
N HIS A 246 13.71 0.62 -13.11
CA HIS A 246 13.56 -0.05 -11.84
C HIS A 246 14.58 -1.17 -11.71
N THR A 247 14.72 -1.69 -10.50
CA THR A 247 15.38 -2.98 -10.26
C THR A 247 14.31 -4.03 -10.00
N ASP A 248 14.46 -5.17 -10.66
CA ASP A 248 13.53 -6.30 -10.58
C ASP A 248 14.20 -7.45 -9.83
N ASP A 249 13.41 -8.19 -9.08
CA ASP A 249 13.80 -9.42 -8.40
C ASP A 249 13.25 -10.68 -9.06
N GLY A 250 12.79 -10.54 -10.30
CA GLY A 250 12.29 -11.62 -11.16
C GLY A 250 10.78 -11.80 -11.06
N ALA A 251 10.11 -11.04 -10.19
CA ALA A 251 8.68 -11.12 -9.96
C ALA A 251 7.85 -10.20 -10.87
N SER A 252 8.48 -9.36 -11.70
CA SER A 252 7.76 -8.43 -12.58
C SER A 252 6.99 -9.12 -13.72
N LYS A 253 5.72 -8.74 -13.84
CA LYS A 253 4.66 -9.14 -14.78
C LYS A 253 3.75 -7.94 -15.14
N PRO A 254 3.09 -7.91 -16.30
CA PRO A 254 2.16 -6.83 -16.65
C PRO A 254 0.94 -6.80 -15.71
N HIS A 255 0.70 -5.67 -15.04
CA HIS A 255 -0.38 -5.45 -14.05
C HIS A 255 -1.24 -4.20 -14.35
N ASP A 256 -1.02 -3.57 -15.51
CA ASP A 256 -1.64 -2.31 -15.94
C ASP A 256 -3.17 -2.36 -15.99
N GLY A 257 -3.75 -3.53 -16.24
CA GLY A 257 -5.20 -3.75 -16.22
C GLY A 257 -5.87 -3.37 -14.90
N TRP A 258 -5.19 -3.45 -13.75
CA TRP A 258 -5.78 -3.05 -12.47
C TRP A 258 -5.99 -1.54 -12.36
N LEU A 259 -5.05 -0.74 -12.87
CA LEU A 259 -5.19 0.72 -12.89
C LEU A 259 -6.30 1.15 -13.84
N GLU A 260 -6.41 0.52 -15.01
CA GLU A 260 -7.51 0.77 -15.94
C GLU A 260 -8.88 0.45 -15.32
N MET A 261 -8.97 -0.66 -14.56
CA MET A 261 -10.20 -1.02 -13.84
C MET A 261 -10.55 0.01 -12.74
N ALA A 262 -9.54 0.52 -12.03
CA ALA A 262 -9.73 1.43 -10.89
C ALA A 262 -10.13 2.85 -11.31
N LYS A 263 -9.77 3.28 -12.52
CA LYS A 263 -10.02 4.65 -13.02
C LYS A 263 -11.46 5.17 -12.80
N PRO A 264 -12.54 4.47 -13.20
CA PRO A 264 -13.91 4.92 -12.93
C PRO A 264 -14.26 4.93 -11.44
N PHE A 265 -13.68 4.04 -10.63
CA PHE A 265 -13.89 4.04 -9.18
C PHE A 265 -13.20 5.21 -8.49
N ILE A 266 -11.97 5.56 -8.88
CA ILE A 266 -11.26 6.75 -8.38
C ILE A 266 -12.07 7.99 -8.73
N ALA A 267 -12.55 8.12 -9.96
CA ALA A 267 -13.39 9.24 -10.37
C ALA A 267 -14.71 9.32 -9.56
N ALA A 268 -15.38 8.19 -9.34
CA ALA A 268 -16.57 8.11 -8.51
C ALA A 268 -16.31 8.50 -7.05
N PHE A 269 -15.23 7.98 -6.46
CA PHE A 269 -14.80 8.30 -5.11
C PHE A 269 -14.58 9.80 -4.96
N LYS A 270 -13.79 10.42 -5.85
CA LYS A 270 -13.51 11.86 -5.83
C LYS A 270 -14.74 12.73 -6.03
N ALA A 271 -15.79 12.20 -6.67
CA ALA A 271 -17.07 12.88 -6.82
C ALA A 271 -18.05 12.62 -5.66
N GLY A 272 -17.65 11.83 -4.65
CA GLY A 272 -18.51 11.42 -3.54
C GLY A 272 -19.64 10.46 -3.95
N ALA A 273 -19.54 9.83 -5.13
CA ALA A 273 -20.53 8.87 -5.61
C ALA A 273 -20.38 7.53 -4.87
N SER A 274 -21.47 6.75 -4.84
CA SER A 274 -21.50 5.39 -4.27
C SER A 274 -21.43 4.29 -5.34
N SER A 275 -21.30 4.65 -6.60
CA SER A 275 -21.21 3.71 -7.73
C SER A 275 -20.31 4.29 -8.84
N PRO A 276 -19.53 3.45 -9.55
CA PRO A 276 -18.71 3.87 -10.68
C PRO A 276 -19.50 4.12 -11.97
N ASP A 277 -20.78 3.73 -12.06
CA ASP A 277 -21.50 3.61 -13.35
C ASP A 277 -21.45 4.87 -14.23
N LYS A 278 -21.59 6.06 -13.62
CA LYS A 278 -21.55 7.34 -14.34
C LYS A 278 -20.16 7.74 -14.86
N TYR A 279 -19.12 7.06 -14.40
CA TYR A 279 -17.72 7.33 -14.70
C TYR A 279 -17.11 6.28 -15.64
N ILE A 280 -17.86 5.22 -15.96
CA ILE A 280 -17.52 4.26 -17.01
C ILE A 280 -17.87 4.92 -18.35
N THR A 281 -16.85 5.39 -19.06
CA THR A 281 -16.99 6.15 -20.32
C THR A 281 -16.71 5.33 -21.57
N SER A 282 -16.32 4.07 -21.41
CA SER A 282 -16.02 3.17 -22.53
C SER A 282 -16.09 1.71 -22.09
N ASP A 283 -16.51 0.84 -23.00
CA ASP A 283 -16.52 -0.61 -22.76
C ASP A 283 -15.09 -1.16 -22.76
N ARG A 284 -14.77 -1.96 -21.74
CA ARG A 284 -13.48 -2.62 -21.56
C ARG A 284 -13.70 -4.03 -21.01
N LEU A 285 -12.92 -4.99 -21.50
CA LEU A 285 -12.82 -6.31 -20.88
C LEU A 285 -11.46 -6.38 -20.19
N ILE A 286 -11.50 -6.43 -18.85
CA ILE A 286 -10.31 -6.60 -18.01
C ILE A 286 -10.49 -7.94 -17.30
N TYR A 287 -9.54 -8.83 -17.48
CA TYR A 287 -9.54 -10.13 -16.84
C TYR A 287 -8.13 -10.50 -16.43
N TRP A 288 -8.06 -11.34 -15.41
CA TRP A 288 -6.83 -11.95 -14.95
C TRP A 288 -7.11 -13.40 -14.66
N TYR A 289 -6.09 -14.23 -14.82
CA TYR A 289 -6.22 -15.67 -14.67
C TYR A 289 -4.91 -16.25 -14.14
N ARG A 290 -5.02 -17.42 -13.52
CA ARG A 290 -3.84 -18.19 -13.13
C ARG A 290 -3.35 -18.93 -14.39
N PRO A 291 -2.11 -18.70 -14.85
CA PRO A 291 -1.60 -19.38 -16.04
C PRO A 291 -1.32 -20.87 -15.79
N ALA A 292 -1.14 -21.27 -14.52
CA ALA A 292 -0.98 -22.66 -14.12
C ALA A 292 -2.34 -23.38 -14.01
N LEU A 293 -2.38 -24.64 -14.46
CA LEU A 293 -3.53 -25.51 -14.23
C LEU A 293 -3.72 -25.74 -12.73
N ARG A 294 -4.98 -25.82 -12.31
CA ARG A 294 -5.34 -26.08 -10.90
C ARG A 294 -4.64 -27.31 -10.31
N ASN A 295 -4.45 -28.34 -11.12
CA ASN A 295 -3.88 -29.62 -10.70
C ASN A 295 -2.41 -29.79 -11.13
N GLN A 296 -1.74 -28.71 -11.56
CA GLN A 296 -0.32 -28.76 -11.88
C GLN A 296 0.48 -29.07 -10.61
N ASN A 297 1.24 -30.16 -10.63
CA ASN A 297 2.25 -30.43 -9.61
C ASN A 297 3.54 -29.67 -9.98
N CYS A 298 4.02 -28.83 -9.08
CA CYS A 298 5.27 -28.06 -9.22
C CYS A 298 6.33 -28.45 -8.19
N ASP A 299 6.14 -29.56 -7.45
CA ASP A 299 6.92 -29.91 -6.26
C ASP A 299 8.42 -30.06 -6.59
N VAL A 300 8.75 -30.64 -7.74
CA VAL A 300 10.14 -30.85 -8.18
C VAL A 300 10.90 -29.53 -8.41
N THR A 301 10.18 -28.44 -8.68
CA THR A 301 10.74 -27.11 -9.00
C THR A 301 10.48 -26.06 -7.92
N ASP A 302 9.70 -26.38 -6.89
CA ASP A 302 9.32 -25.43 -5.85
C ASP A 302 10.47 -25.24 -4.84
N THR A 303 11.04 -24.04 -4.84
CA THR A 303 12.20 -23.69 -4.00
C THR A 303 11.85 -23.47 -2.53
N THR A 304 10.56 -23.46 -2.18
CA THR A 304 10.05 -23.19 -0.83
C THR A 304 9.51 -24.43 -0.12
N LEU A 305 9.49 -25.61 -0.76
CA LEU A 305 9.07 -26.87 -0.12
C LEU A 305 10.04 -27.38 0.94
N HIS A 306 11.32 -27.06 0.82
CA HIS A 306 12.34 -27.47 1.77
C HIS A 306 12.53 -26.37 2.82
N PRO A 307 12.50 -26.70 4.13
CA PRO A 307 12.70 -25.70 5.16
C PRO A 307 14.05 -24.99 4.94
N PRO A 308 14.10 -23.65 5.01
CA PRO A 308 15.37 -22.95 4.89
C PRO A 308 16.31 -23.47 5.98
N GLY A 309 17.49 -23.93 5.56
CA GLY A 309 18.53 -24.40 6.47
C GLY A 309 18.83 -23.31 7.49
N ARG A 310 18.40 -23.54 8.74
CA ARG A 310 18.64 -22.72 9.93
C ARG A 310 18.60 -21.20 9.69
N LEU A 311 17.42 -20.61 9.82
CA LEU A 311 17.11 -19.48 10.74
C LEU A 311 15.72 -18.90 10.40
N ARG A 312 14.90 -18.73 11.45
CA ARG A 312 13.61 -18.00 11.56
C ARG A 312 12.34 -18.74 11.13
N GLN A 313 11.47 -18.90 12.13
CA GLN A 313 10.09 -19.40 12.03
C GLN A 313 9.28 -18.43 11.17
N HIS A 314 8.35 -18.94 10.36
CA HIS A 314 7.30 -18.26 9.54
C HIS A 314 7.31 -18.58 8.04
N THR A 315 8.16 -19.47 7.52
CA THR A 315 8.02 -19.97 6.14
C THR A 315 6.88 -20.99 6.02
N PHE A 316 6.07 -20.85 4.98
CA PHE A 316 5.14 -21.89 4.54
C PHE A 316 5.92 -22.91 3.70
N ASN A 317 5.82 -24.19 4.08
CA ASN A 317 6.24 -25.30 3.24
C ASN A 317 4.97 -25.99 2.74
N GLY A 318 4.74 -26.08 1.42
CA GLY A 318 3.84 -27.10 0.85
C GLY A 318 2.52 -26.69 0.20
N ASN A 319 2.45 -26.86 -1.13
CA ASN A 319 1.28 -27.20 -1.97
C ASN A 319 0.06 -26.25 -2.07
N SER A 320 -0.41 -26.08 -3.32
CA SER A 320 -1.39 -25.09 -3.79
C SER A 320 -2.87 -25.51 -3.64
N SER A 321 -3.21 -26.44 -2.75
CA SER A 321 -4.59 -26.86 -2.53
C SER A 321 -5.37 -25.87 -1.66
N GLY A 322 -5.74 -24.73 -2.25
CA GLY A 322 -6.67 -23.76 -1.65
C GLY A 322 -8.07 -24.36 -1.42
N PRO A 323 -8.84 -23.81 -0.47
CA PRO A 323 -10.18 -24.31 -0.16
C PRO A 323 -11.17 -24.09 -1.33
N THR A 324 -12.08 -25.04 -1.49
CA THR A 324 -13.19 -25.02 -2.46
C THR A 324 -14.16 -23.86 -2.20
N PRO A 325 -14.63 -23.14 -3.24
CA PRO A 325 -15.70 -22.17 -3.07
C PRO A 325 -17.02 -22.88 -2.75
N SER A 326 -17.67 -22.47 -1.66
CA SER A 326 -19.04 -22.87 -1.35
C SER A 326 -20.01 -21.88 -2.02
N PRO A 327 -21.09 -22.33 -2.68
CA PRO A 327 -22.07 -21.43 -3.29
C PRO A 327 -22.82 -20.66 -2.20
N SER A 328 -22.81 -19.33 -2.28
CA SER A 328 -23.60 -18.46 -1.40
C SER A 328 -24.99 -18.22 -2.00
N PRO A 329 -26.08 -18.26 -1.21
CA PRO A 329 -27.44 -17.99 -1.67
C PRO A 329 -27.68 -16.48 -1.90
N PRO A 330 -28.71 -16.10 -2.69
CA PRO A 330 -29.02 -14.70 -2.96
C PRO A 330 -29.62 -14.02 -1.73
N ASN A 331 -29.06 -12.88 -1.32
CA ASN A 331 -29.63 -12.06 -0.24
C ASN A 331 -30.38 -10.83 -0.79
N THR A 332 -31.62 -10.70 -0.35
CA THR A 332 -32.54 -9.58 -0.57
C THR A 332 -32.13 -8.37 0.27
N ILE A 333 -32.14 -7.18 -0.34
CA ILE A 333 -31.73 -5.91 0.26
C ILE A 333 -32.91 -5.24 0.99
N LEU A 334 -32.71 -4.84 2.25
CA LEU A 334 -33.58 -3.91 2.96
C LEU A 334 -32.82 -2.59 3.16
N HIS A 335 -33.25 -1.55 2.44
CA HIS A 335 -32.70 -0.20 2.54
C HIS A 335 -33.07 0.45 3.89
N ARG A 336 -32.07 1.00 4.60
CA ARG A 336 -32.27 2.10 5.54
C ARG A 336 -31.46 3.30 5.08
N ASN A 337 -32.16 4.43 4.87
CA ASN A 337 -31.57 5.71 4.52
C ASN A 337 -30.80 6.28 5.70
N HIS A 338 -29.51 6.54 5.51
CA HIS A 338 -28.73 7.42 6.38
C HIS A 338 -28.45 8.73 5.65
N THR A 339 -28.70 9.83 6.36
CA THR A 339 -28.55 11.22 5.93
C THR A 339 -27.09 11.52 5.58
N VAL A 340 -26.84 11.92 4.33
CA VAL A 340 -25.50 12.29 3.84
C VAL A 340 -25.22 13.75 4.21
N THR A 341 -24.34 13.97 5.18
CA THR A 341 -23.67 15.28 5.34
C THR A 341 -22.71 15.46 4.17
N ARG A 342 -22.95 16.46 3.31
CA ARG A 342 -22.05 16.82 2.21
C ARG A 342 -20.68 17.19 2.77
N ARG A 343 -19.69 16.30 2.63
CA ARG A 343 -18.27 16.67 2.69
C ARG A 343 -17.92 17.39 1.39
N THR A 344 -17.16 18.46 1.48
CA THR A 344 -16.63 19.18 0.31
C THR A 344 -15.77 18.22 -0.52
N GLN A 345 -15.94 18.27 -1.84
CA GLN A 345 -15.25 17.44 -2.84
C GLN A 345 -13.70 17.51 -2.75
N TYR A 346 -13.17 18.47 -1.98
CA TYR A 346 -11.75 18.80 -1.84
C TYR A 346 -11.02 18.06 -0.72
N ASP A 347 -11.70 17.18 0.03
CA ASP A 347 -11.10 16.46 1.17
C ASP A 347 -10.76 14.99 0.90
N LEU A 348 -11.12 14.47 -0.28
CA LEU A 348 -10.90 13.08 -0.67
C LEU A 348 -9.61 12.96 -1.47
N VAL A 349 -8.64 12.21 -0.94
CA VAL A 349 -7.32 12.09 -1.58
C VAL A 349 -6.96 10.63 -1.79
N VAL A 350 -6.50 10.32 -3.00
CA VAL A 350 -6.02 8.99 -3.37
C VAL A 350 -4.51 9.05 -3.52
N PHE A 351 -3.83 8.22 -2.73
CA PHE A 351 -2.39 8.03 -2.78
C PHE A 351 -2.08 6.68 -3.43
N VAL A 352 -0.86 6.56 -3.95
CA VAL A 352 -0.27 5.25 -4.24
C VAL A 352 1.13 5.18 -3.65
N GLN A 353 1.46 4.07 -3.01
CA GLN A 353 2.75 3.91 -2.38
C GLN A 353 3.82 3.51 -3.39
N MET A 354 4.85 4.34 -3.52
CA MET A 354 6.10 3.94 -4.16
C MET A 354 6.95 3.25 -3.10
N GLN A 355 6.94 1.93 -3.15
CA GLN A 355 7.53 1.06 -2.18
C GLN A 355 9.03 0.90 -2.46
N ARG A 356 9.84 1.00 -1.41
CA ARG A 356 11.17 0.40 -1.45
C ARG A 356 11.01 -1.07 -1.16
N ARG A 357 11.83 -1.90 -1.80
CA ARG A 357 11.80 -3.35 -1.66
C ARG A 357 11.72 -3.77 -0.19
N CYS A 358 10.78 -4.67 0.11
CA CYS A 358 10.61 -5.20 1.45
C CYS A 358 11.88 -5.87 1.97
N LYS A 359 12.13 -5.70 3.26
CA LYS A 359 13.25 -6.35 3.94
C LYS A 359 13.06 -7.89 3.87
N PRO A 360 14.16 -8.65 3.85
CA PRO A 360 14.21 -9.94 4.54
C PRO A 360 13.43 -9.91 5.86
N GLY A 361 12.36 -10.71 5.97
CA GLY A 361 11.64 -10.90 7.23
C GLY A 361 12.54 -11.42 8.35
#